data_AF-A0AA37T276-F1
#
_entry.id   AF-A0AA37T276-F1
#
_cell.length_a   1.000
_cell.length_b   1.000
_cell.length_c   1.000
_cell.angle_alpha   90.00
_cell.angle_beta   90.00
_cell.angle_gamma   90.00
#
_symmetry.space_group_name_H-M   'P 1'
#
loop_
_entity.id
_entity.type
_entity.pdbx_description
1 polymer ?
#
loop_
_entity_poly.entity_id
_entity_poly.type
_entity_poly.pdbx_seq_one_letter_code
_entity_poly.pdbx_strand_id
1 'polypeptide(L)'
;MSKQQEFTNKMHSLNSDERQTIKEAQFVKAQSSKKKPSKTESSKTKFSKTKFSKTEPSKTGQLGKESADNKDSIPNQSGMKEWLLIQAQLQLDYASVNDAIVLLELFESAYGDSLSSGLMLCKAWGRTGDIVVLERRIKELLKHPELSKDQAAALYVCLRNARWHQENILGAKKAQAAYRSAIKAKGDVL
;
A
#
# COMPACT_ATOMS: atom_id res chain seq x y z
N MET A 1 -24.81 16.83 55.98
CA MET A 1 -23.56 16.10 55.69
C MET A 1 -23.19 16.34 54.23
N SER A 2 -21.91 16.63 53.96
CA SER A 2 -21.45 17.19 52.69
C SER A 2 -21.37 16.11 51.59
N LYS A 3 -21.89 16.40 50.39
CA LYS A 3 -21.93 15.46 49.23
C LYS A 3 -20.56 14.91 48.81
N GLN A 4 -19.46 15.54 49.23
CA GLN A 4 -18.10 15.05 49.00
C GLN A 4 -17.73 13.85 49.91
N GLN A 5 -18.29 13.77 51.11
CA GLN A 5 -17.95 12.74 52.10
C GLN A 5 -18.63 11.39 51.81
N GLU A 6 -19.76 11.42 51.10
CA GLU A 6 -20.48 10.24 50.62
C GLU A 6 -19.75 9.55 49.45
N PHE A 7 -19.02 10.32 48.64
CA PHE A 7 -18.29 9.82 47.48
C PHE A 7 -17.03 9.05 47.89
N THR A 8 -16.33 9.50 48.93
CA THR A 8 -15.11 8.84 49.42
C THR A 8 -15.42 7.50 50.08
N ASN A 9 -16.54 7.40 50.79
CA ASN A 9 -16.94 6.14 51.42
C ASN A 9 -17.42 5.11 50.39
N LYS A 10 -18.04 5.54 49.27
CA LYS A 10 -18.48 4.64 48.21
C LYS A 10 -17.33 4.08 47.37
N MET A 11 -16.21 4.82 47.25
CA MET A 11 -15.03 4.35 46.52
C MET A 11 -14.31 3.22 47.26
N HIS A 12 -14.28 3.21 48.60
CA HIS A 12 -13.60 2.17 49.39
C HIS A 12 -14.30 0.81 49.42
N SER A 13 -15.53 0.71 48.89
CA SER A 13 -16.32 -0.53 48.83
C SER A 13 -16.26 -1.26 47.48
N LEU A 14 -15.54 -0.76 46.48
CA LEU A 14 -15.51 -1.32 45.12
C LEU A 14 -14.22 -2.12 44.87
N ASN A 15 -14.37 -3.30 44.27
CA ASN A 15 -13.26 -4.19 43.88
C ASN A 15 -12.35 -3.53 42.82
N SER A 16 -11.09 -3.99 42.76
CA SER A 16 -10.02 -3.38 41.94
C SER A 16 -10.41 -3.22 40.46
N ASP A 17 -11.20 -4.14 39.92
CA ASP A 17 -11.60 -4.12 38.51
C ASP A 17 -12.61 -3.01 38.19
N GLU A 18 -13.52 -2.68 39.12
CA GLU A 18 -14.54 -1.63 38.92
C GLU A 18 -13.94 -0.22 39.00
N ARG A 19 -12.85 -0.04 39.77
CA ARG A 19 -12.13 1.25 39.85
C ARG A 19 -11.44 1.60 38.53
N GLN A 20 -11.08 0.60 37.72
CA GLN A 20 -10.39 0.80 36.45
C GLN A 20 -11.38 1.21 35.35
N THR A 21 -12.58 0.62 35.34
CA THR A 21 -13.65 0.97 34.39
C THR A 21 -14.15 2.40 34.57
N ILE A 22 -14.21 2.91 35.81
CA ILE A 22 -14.64 4.30 36.08
C ILE A 22 -13.58 5.32 35.62
N LYS A 23 -12.29 4.98 35.68
CA LYS A 23 -11.20 5.85 35.17
C LYS A 23 -11.21 5.94 33.65
N GLU A 24 -11.52 4.85 32.95
CA GLU A 24 -11.63 4.84 31.48
C GLU A 24 -12.88 5.58 30.98
N ALA A 25 -14.01 5.47 31.69
CA ALA A 25 -15.24 6.20 31.34
C ALA A 25 -15.11 7.73 31.48
N GLN A 26 -14.26 8.24 32.39
CA GLN A 26 -14.01 9.67 32.52
C GLN A 26 -13.08 10.23 31.44
N PHE A 27 -12.16 9.43 30.91
CA PHE A 27 -11.26 9.85 29.83
C PHE A 27 -12.00 10.04 28.50
N VAL A 28 -12.97 9.19 28.19
CA VAL A 28 -13.77 9.26 26.96
C VAL A 28 -14.69 10.50 26.95
N LYS A 29 -15.14 10.98 28.12
CA LYS A 29 -16.04 12.15 28.21
C LYS A 29 -15.33 13.50 28.02
N ALA A 30 -13.99 13.56 28.15
CA ALA A 30 -13.21 14.79 28.00
C ALA A 30 -12.78 15.12 26.56
N GLN A 31 -12.92 14.20 25.60
CA GLN A 31 -12.46 14.42 24.21
C GLN A 31 -13.57 14.81 23.21
N SER A 32 -14.85 14.83 23.60
CA SER A 32 -15.97 15.06 22.64
C SER A 32 -16.44 16.51 22.48
N SER A 33 -15.77 17.50 23.10
CA SER A 33 -16.18 18.91 22.99
C SER A 33 -15.08 19.79 22.39
N LYS A 34 -15.03 19.90 21.05
CA LYS A 34 -14.70 21.14 20.34
C LYS A 34 -15.07 21.02 18.86
N LYS A 35 -16.21 21.64 18.52
CA LYS A 35 -16.70 21.88 17.15
C LYS A 35 -16.70 23.40 16.95
N LYS A 36 -16.01 23.91 15.93
CA LYS A 36 -16.58 24.78 14.86
C LYS A 36 -15.52 25.38 13.90
N PRO A 37 -15.96 25.83 12.70
CA PRO A 37 -15.17 25.86 11.47
C PRO A 37 -14.62 27.26 11.12
N SER A 38 -13.68 27.32 10.18
CA SER A 38 -13.36 28.57 9.50
C SER A 38 -12.85 28.38 8.07
N LYS A 39 -13.64 28.95 7.15
CA LYS A 39 -13.27 29.71 5.94
C LYS A 39 -12.34 29.09 4.89
N THR A 40 -12.98 28.80 3.76
CA THR A 40 -12.66 29.21 2.38
C THR A 40 -11.42 30.10 2.20
N GLU A 41 -10.44 29.60 1.44
CA GLU A 41 -9.62 30.44 0.57
C GLU A 41 -9.15 29.65 -0.66
N SER A 42 -9.70 30.05 -1.81
CA SER A 42 -9.38 29.50 -3.13
C SER A 42 -8.03 30.05 -3.58
N SER A 43 -6.97 29.26 -3.46
CA SER A 43 -5.68 29.58 -4.08
C SER A 43 -5.69 29.15 -5.55
N LYS A 44 -5.80 30.14 -6.44
CA LYS A 44 -5.50 30.04 -7.87
C LYS A 44 -4.03 29.67 -8.05
N THR A 45 -3.73 28.43 -8.41
CA THR A 45 -2.40 28.05 -8.90
C THR A 45 -2.33 28.38 -10.39
N LYS A 46 -1.47 29.34 -10.73
CA LYS A 46 -1.14 29.71 -12.12
C LYS A 46 -0.46 28.51 -12.80
N PHE A 47 -1.13 27.94 -13.79
CA PHE A 47 -0.53 26.98 -14.72
C PHE A 47 0.47 27.72 -15.62
N SER A 48 1.75 27.51 -15.40
CA SER A 48 2.79 27.86 -16.36
C SER A 48 2.69 26.91 -17.54
N LYS A 49 2.26 27.43 -18.71
CA LYS A 49 2.34 26.75 -20.01
C LYS A 49 3.80 26.46 -20.35
N THR A 50 4.26 25.23 -20.11
CA THR A 50 5.50 24.74 -20.72
C THR A 50 5.19 24.38 -22.17
N LYS A 51 5.77 25.15 -23.11
CA LYS A 51 5.70 24.87 -24.54
C LYS A 51 6.48 23.58 -24.82
N PHE A 52 5.80 22.53 -25.28
CA PHE A 52 6.46 21.39 -25.89
C PHE A 52 6.85 21.78 -27.32
N SER A 53 8.15 21.82 -27.57
CA SER A 53 8.73 21.93 -28.89
C SER A 53 8.36 20.68 -29.69
N LYS A 54 7.74 20.91 -30.84
CA LYS A 54 7.35 19.93 -31.84
C LYS A 54 8.63 19.47 -32.56
N THR A 55 9.08 18.26 -32.31
CA THR A 55 10.16 17.63 -33.08
C THR A 55 9.52 16.78 -34.17
N GLU A 56 9.67 17.19 -35.42
CA GLU A 56 9.31 16.39 -36.60
C GLU A 56 10.28 15.20 -36.75
N PRO A 57 9.80 13.98 -37.08
CA PRO A 57 10.67 12.95 -37.60
C PRO A 57 10.83 13.13 -39.11
N SER A 58 12.06 13.48 -39.52
CA SER A 58 12.48 13.50 -40.92
C SER A 58 12.33 12.12 -41.56
N LYS A 59 11.63 12.09 -42.69
CA LYS A 59 11.58 10.98 -43.66
C LYS A 59 12.84 10.96 -44.53
N THR A 60 13.59 9.87 -44.46
CA THR A 60 14.41 9.31 -45.57
C THR A 60 14.61 7.83 -45.19
N GLY A 61 14.09 6.81 -45.87
CA GLY A 61 14.06 6.56 -47.30
C GLY A 61 15.16 5.56 -47.64
N GLN A 62 14.92 4.26 -47.49
CA GLN A 62 15.72 3.24 -48.19
C GLN A 62 14.92 1.95 -48.42
N LEU A 63 14.65 1.69 -49.70
CA LEU A 63 14.17 0.42 -50.25
C LEU A 63 15.26 -0.64 -50.13
N GLY A 64 14.90 -1.82 -49.63
CA GLY A 64 15.64 -3.07 -49.78
C GLY A 64 14.63 -4.21 -49.88
N LYS A 65 14.76 -5.00 -50.95
CA LYS A 65 13.80 -6.01 -51.44
C LYS A 65 13.65 -7.23 -50.51
N GLU A 66 12.42 -7.75 -50.52
CA GLU A 66 11.97 -9.15 -50.39
C GLU A 66 12.77 -10.14 -49.54
N SER A 67 12.10 -10.68 -48.52
CA SER A 67 11.94 -12.14 -48.35
C SER A 67 10.70 -12.40 -47.50
N ALA A 68 9.77 -13.16 -48.04
CA ALA A 68 8.56 -13.59 -47.39
C ALA A 68 8.88 -14.67 -46.35
N ASP A 69 8.79 -14.32 -45.08
CA ASP A 69 8.50 -15.25 -44.00
C ASP A 69 7.48 -14.58 -43.07
N ASN A 70 6.24 -15.02 -43.21
CA ASN A 70 5.07 -14.49 -42.53
C ASN A 70 5.09 -14.98 -41.07
N LYS A 71 5.80 -14.26 -40.21
CA LYS A 71 5.55 -14.25 -38.77
C LYS A 71 4.98 -12.88 -38.44
N ASP A 72 3.73 -12.84 -38.03
CA ASP A 72 3.08 -11.70 -37.39
C ASP A 72 3.87 -11.29 -36.13
N SER A 73 4.95 -10.54 -36.33
CA SER A 73 5.75 -9.98 -35.25
C SER A 73 4.96 -8.84 -34.65
N ILE A 74 4.26 -9.14 -33.55
CA ILE A 74 3.52 -8.14 -32.77
C ILE A 74 4.49 -7.00 -32.43
N PRO A 75 4.19 -5.74 -32.82
CA PRO A 75 5.13 -4.65 -32.65
C PRO A 75 5.31 -4.34 -31.17
N ASN A 76 6.56 -4.34 -30.72
CA ASN A 76 7.07 -3.68 -29.51
C ASN A 76 6.23 -3.85 -28.21
N GLN A 77 5.81 -5.08 -27.88
CA GLN A 77 5.09 -5.35 -26.61
C GLN A 77 5.92 -5.02 -25.37
N SER A 78 7.26 -5.11 -25.46
CA SER A 78 8.16 -4.82 -24.34
C SER A 78 8.04 -3.36 -23.87
N GLY A 79 7.99 -2.41 -24.81
CA GLY A 79 7.86 -0.98 -24.48
C GLY A 79 6.52 -0.67 -23.79
N MET A 80 5.44 -1.30 -24.24
CA MET A 80 4.11 -1.10 -23.62
C MET A 80 4.04 -1.74 -22.23
N LYS A 81 4.62 -2.93 -22.06
CA LYS A 81 4.69 -3.63 -20.76
C LYS A 81 5.39 -2.77 -19.72
N GLU A 82 6.58 -2.27 -20.05
CA GLU A 82 7.35 -1.41 -19.13
C GLU A 82 6.65 -0.08 -18.86
N TRP A 83 6.07 0.55 -19.89
CA TRP A 83 5.32 1.78 -19.74
C TRP A 83 4.13 1.63 -18.78
N LEU A 84 3.36 0.55 -18.87
CA LEU A 84 2.22 0.30 -17.98
C LEU A 84 2.66 0.11 -16.52
N LEU A 85 3.75 -0.62 -16.26
CA LEU A 85 4.28 -0.75 -14.91
C LEU A 85 4.75 0.58 -14.34
N ILE A 86 5.42 1.41 -15.15
CA ILE A 86 5.81 2.76 -14.74
C ILE A 86 4.57 3.61 -14.42
N GLN A 87 3.54 3.58 -15.26
CA GLN A 87 2.29 4.30 -14.99
C GLN A 87 1.63 3.83 -13.69
N ALA A 88 1.53 2.52 -13.46
CA ALA A 88 1.00 1.97 -12.22
C ALA A 88 1.81 2.43 -10.99
N GLN A 89 3.13 2.45 -11.10
CA GLN A 89 3.99 2.93 -10.01
C GLN A 89 3.77 4.42 -9.73
N LEU A 90 3.66 5.25 -10.77
CA LEU A 90 3.38 6.68 -10.63
C LEU A 90 2.04 6.93 -9.95
N GLN A 91 1.00 6.18 -10.33
CA GLN A 91 -0.31 6.25 -9.67
C GLN A 91 -0.19 5.88 -8.19
N LEU A 92 0.54 4.80 -7.90
CA LEU A 92 0.74 4.32 -6.54
C LEU A 92 1.47 5.33 -5.66
N ASP A 93 2.49 6.02 -6.19
CA ASP A 93 3.32 6.92 -5.39
C ASP A 93 2.78 8.35 -5.30
N TYR A 94 2.03 8.83 -6.30
CA TYR A 94 1.71 10.26 -6.42
C TYR A 94 0.24 10.61 -6.64
N ALA A 95 -0.64 9.64 -6.95
CA ALA A 95 -2.02 9.92 -7.31
C ALA A 95 -3.01 8.99 -6.61
N SER A 96 -3.56 8.00 -7.30
CA SER A 96 -4.62 7.12 -6.78
C SER A 96 -4.12 5.69 -6.62
N VAL A 97 -4.19 5.17 -5.39
CA VAL A 97 -3.88 3.75 -5.10
C VAL A 97 -4.85 2.81 -5.82
N ASN A 98 -6.12 3.20 -5.96
CA ASN A 98 -7.12 2.39 -6.65
C ASN A 98 -6.84 2.34 -8.16
N ASP A 99 -6.43 3.45 -8.77
CA ASP A 99 -6.09 3.49 -10.19
C ASP A 99 -4.84 2.64 -10.47
N ALA A 100 -3.88 2.65 -9.54
CA ALA A 100 -2.72 1.76 -9.60
C ALA A 100 -3.12 0.28 -9.57
N ILE A 101 -4.07 -0.10 -8.71
CA ILE A 101 -4.59 -1.48 -8.66
C ILE A 101 -5.25 -1.86 -9.99
N VAL A 102 -6.14 -1.00 -10.52
CA VAL A 102 -6.81 -1.27 -11.80
C VAL A 102 -5.81 -1.42 -12.95
N LEU A 103 -4.78 -0.57 -13.00
CA LEU A 103 -3.73 -0.68 -14.02
C LEU A 103 -2.91 -1.97 -13.88
N LEU A 104 -2.63 -2.41 -12.65
CA LEU A 104 -1.89 -3.64 -12.39
C LEU A 104 -2.72 -4.89 -12.70
N GLU A 105 -4.00 -4.90 -12.37
CA GLU A 105 -4.91 -6.00 -12.71
C GLU A 105 -5.10 -6.10 -14.23
N LEU A 106 -5.24 -4.95 -14.92
CA LEU A 106 -5.26 -4.90 -16.38
C LEU A 106 -3.94 -5.44 -16.98
N PHE A 107 -2.81 -5.06 -16.39
CA PHE A 107 -1.50 -5.54 -16.81
C PHE A 107 -1.40 -7.06 -16.67
N GLU A 108 -1.77 -7.64 -15.53
CA GLU A 108 -1.71 -9.09 -15.31
C GLU A 108 -2.68 -9.84 -16.24
N SER A 109 -3.86 -9.26 -16.51
CA SER A 109 -4.81 -9.84 -17.48
C SER A 109 -4.27 -9.83 -18.92
N ALA A 110 -3.46 -8.84 -19.30
CA ALA A 110 -2.96 -8.69 -20.68
C ALA A 110 -1.62 -9.38 -20.92
N TYR A 111 -0.73 -9.39 -19.93
CA TYR A 111 0.67 -9.85 -20.05
C TYR A 111 1.03 -11.01 -19.12
N GLY A 112 0.09 -11.46 -18.30
CA GLY A 112 0.29 -12.49 -17.28
C GLY A 112 0.87 -11.94 -15.98
N ASP A 113 0.68 -12.73 -14.93
CA ASP A 113 1.23 -12.47 -13.60
C ASP A 113 2.77 -12.40 -13.66
N SER A 114 3.33 -11.39 -12.99
CA SER A 114 4.76 -11.24 -12.84
C SER A 114 5.11 -10.92 -11.39
N LEU A 115 6.34 -11.24 -10.99
CA LEU A 115 6.82 -10.91 -9.65
C LEU A 115 6.72 -9.40 -9.37
N SER A 116 7.09 -8.57 -10.34
CA SER A 116 7.03 -7.11 -10.22
C SER A 116 5.61 -6.60 -10.02
N SER A 117 4.66 -7.02 -10.86
CA SER A 117 3.25 -6.62 -10.74
C SER A 117 2.65 -7.10 -9.41
N GLY A 118 2.94 -8.35 -9.02
CA GLY A 118 2.48 -8.90 -7.74
C GLY A 118 3.00 -8.13 -6.52
N LEU A 119 4.29 -7.76 -6.51
CA LEU A 119 4.87 -6.95 -5.44
C LEU A 119 4.22 -5.55 -5.38
N MET A 120 3.98 -4.93 -6.53
CA MET A 120 3.29 -3.63 -6.60
C MET A 120 1.85 -3.72 -6.11
N LEU A 121 1.11 -4.78 -6.47
CA LEU A 121 -0.24 -5.05 -5.98
C LEU A 121 -0.26 -5.23 -4.46
N CYS A 122 0.69 -5.99 -3.89
CA CYS A 122 0.80 -6.12 -2.43
C CYS A 122 1.05 -4.78 -1.74
N LYS A 123 1.90 -3.91 -2.32
CA LYS A 123 2.11 -2.55 -1.81
C LYS A 123 0.82 -1.72 -1.88
N ALA A 124 0.08 -1.82 -2.98
CA ALA A 124 -1.17 -1.09 -3.17
C ALA A 124 -2.27 -1.56 -2.21
N TRP A 125 -2.54 -2.87 -2.13
CA TRP A 125 -3.53 -3.41 -1.20
C TRP A 125 -3.18 -3.14 0.26
N GLY A 126 -1.89 -3.18 0.61
CA GLY A 126 -1.41 -2.78 1.93
C GLY A 126 -1.78 -1.35 2.33
N ARG A 127 -1.97 -0.44 1.37
CA ARG A 127 -2.44 0.93 1.61
C ARG A 127 -3.96 1.06 1.63
N THR A 128 -4.68 0.26 0.83
CA THR A 128 -6.16 0.27 0.83
C THR A 128 -6.76 -0.36 2.08
N GLY A 129 -6.01 -1.25 2.74
CA GLY A 129 -6.50 -2.00 3.90
C GLY A 129 -7.31 -3.25 3.55
N ASP A 130 -7.37 -3.66 2.27
CA ASP A 130 -7.95 -4.95 1.89
C ASP A 130 -7.01 -6.10 2.27
N ILE A 131 -7.12 -6.54 3.51
CA ILE A 131 -6.22 -7.52 4.08
C ILE A 131 -6.43 -8.93 3.52
N VAL A 132 -7.66 -9.27 3.14
CA VAL A 132 -8.00 -10.63 2.73
C VAL A 132 -7.37 -10.90 1.37
N VAL A 133 -7.49 -9.94 0.45
CA VAL A 133 -6.86 -10.01 -0.87
C VAL A 133 -5.33 -9.97 -0.73
N LEU A 134 -4.81 -9.06 0.10
CA LEU A 134 -3.37 -8.96 0.38
C LEU A 134 -2.78 -10.28 0.90
N GLU A 135 -3.42 -10.91 1.89
CA GLU A 135 -2.93 -12.16 2.49
C GLU A 135 -2.91 -13.31 1.50
N ARG A 136 -3.93 -13.38 0.62
CA ARG A 136 -3.96 -14.38 -0.45
C ARG A 136 -2.79 -14.19 -1.40
N ARG A 137 -2.59 -12.96 -1.90
CA ARG A 137 -1.50 -12.67 -2.85
C ARG A 137 -0.12 -12.89 -2.24
N ILE A 138 0.08 -12.49 -0.98
CA ILE A 138 1.36 -12.73 -0.29
C ILE A 138 1.64 -14.23 -0.18
N LYS A 139 0.65 -15.06 0.15
CA LYS A 139 0.83 -16.53 0.20
C LYS A 139 1.19 -17.14 -1.15
N GLU A 140 0.70 -16.57 -2.25
CA GLU A 140 1.06 -16.98 -3.61
C GLU A 140 2.50 -16.57 -3.93
N LEU A 141 2.85 -15.29 -3.71
CA LEU A 141 4.18 -14.77 -4.01
C LEU A 141 5.28 -15.42 -3.18
N LEU A 142 5.03 -15.77 -1.91
CA LEU A 142 5.99 -16.47 -1.06
C LEU A 142 6.36 -17.88 -1.56
N LYS A 143 5.57 -18.45 -2.48
CA LYS A 143 5.89 -19.73 -3.15
C LYS A 143 6.72 -19.54 -4.42
N HIS A 144 6.89 -18.29 -4.88
CA HIS A 144 7.59 -18.00 -6.12
C HIS A 144 9.10 -18.25 -5.96
N PRO A 145 9.73 -19.10 -6.81
CA PRO A 145 11.12 -19.52 -6.63
C PRO A 145 12.13 -18.37 -6.77
N GLU A 146 11.77 -17.35 -7.54
CA GLU A 146 12.62 -16.17 -7.79
C GLU A 146 12.46 -15.07 -6.72
N LEU A 147 11.61 -15.27 -5.71
CA LEU A 147 11.39 -14.26 -4.69
C LEU A 147 12.62 -14.14 -3.78
N SER A 148 13.26 -12.97 -3.79
CA SER A 148 14.41 -12.71 -2.92
C SER A 148 13.99 -12.58 -1.45
N LYS A 149 14.93 -12.83 -0.54
CA LYS A 149 14.68 -12.64 0.91
C LYS A 149 14.27 -11.20 1.25
N ASP A 150 14.84 -10.21 0.56
CA ASP A 150 14.53 -8.80 0.77
C ASP A 150 13.10 -8.46 0.27
N GLN A 151 12.68 -9.05 -0.86
CA GLN A 151 11.31 -8.93 -1.36
C GLN A 151 10.32 -9.63 -0.41
N ALA A 152 10.63 -10.84 0.07
CA ALA A 152 9.83 -11.53 1.07
C ALA A 152 9.69 -10.70 2.36
N ALA A 153 10.78 -10.08 2.82
CA ALA A 153 10.76 -9.16 3.96
C ALA A 153 9.84 -7.96 3.69
N ALA A 154 9.90 -7.35 2.49
CA ALA A 154 9.01 -6.27 2.11
C ALA A 154 7.52 -6.68 2.11
N LEU A 155 7.20 -7.90 1.67
CA LEU A 155 5.84 -8.46 1.76
C LEU A 155 5.35 -8.55 3.21
N TYR A 156 6.19 -9.03 4.13
CA TYR A 156 5.84 -9.09 5.55
C TYR A 156 5.66 -7.70 6.18
N VAL A 157 6.41 -6.69 5.72
CA VAL A 157 6.21 -5.30 6.14
C VAL A 157 4.86 -4.77 5.66
N CYS A 158 4.48 -5.04 4.41
CA CYS A 158 3.17 -4.67 3.88
C CYS A 158 2.04 -5.29 4.71
N LEU A 159 2.14 -6.60 4.99
CA LEU A 159 1.15 -7.31 5.81
C LEU A 159 1.07 -6.78 7.24
N ARG A 160 2.22 -6.49 7.86
CA ARG A 160 2.27 -5.92 9.21
C ARG A 160 1.54 -4.59 9.27
N ASN A 161 1.82 -3.69 8.32
CA ASN A 161 1.22 -2.36 8.30
C ASN A 161 -0.30 -2.46 8.07
N ALA A 162 -0.74 -3.29 7.11
CA ALA A 162 -2.16 -3.53 6.87
C ALA A 162 -2.89 -4.05 8.13
N ARG A 163 -2.30 -5.03 8.83
CA ARG A 163 -2.84 -5.58 10.09
C ARG A 163 -2.88 -4.57 11.22
N TRP A 164 -1.88 -3.69 11.29
CA TRP A 164 -1.84 -2.62 12.28
C TRP A 164 -2.98 -1.63 12.08
N HIS A 165 -3.24 -1.23 10.83
CA HIS A 165 -4.34 -0.31 10.50
C HIS A 165 -5.72 -0.89 10.76
N GLN A 166 -5.88 -2.21 10.69
CA GLN A 166 -7.12 -2.90 11.08
C GLN A 166 -7.21 -3.21 12.59
N GLU A 167 -6.34 -2.62 13.42
CA GLU A 167 -6.29 -2.87 14.86
C GLU A 167 -6.02 -4.35 15.24
N ASN A 168 -5.57 -5.17 14.28
CA ASN A 168 -5.17 -6.56 14.51
C ASN A 168 -3.71 -6.62 15.01
N ILE A 169 -3.51 -6.19 16.26
CA ILE A 169 -2.19 -6.06 16.88
C ILE A 169 -1.45 -7.40 16.95
N LEU A 170 -2.16 -8.50 17.27
CA LEU A 170 -1.55 -9.82 17.35
C LEU A 170 -1.08 -10.30 15.97
N GLY A 171 -1.90 -10.09 14.94
CA GLY A 171 -1.54 -10.40 13.56
C GLY A 171 -0.35 -9.56 13.07
N ALA A 172 -0.28 -8.28 13.43
CA ALA A 172 0.85 -7.42 13.08
C ALA A 172 2.15 -7.90 13.75
N LYS A 173 2.10 -8.29 15.04
CA LYS A 173 3.25 -8.88 15.74
C LYS A 173 3.72 -10.19 15.08
N LYS A 174 2.79 -11.06 14.64
CA LYS A 174 3.14 -12.28 13.90
C LYS A 174 3.85 -11.97 12.57
N ALA A 175 3.36 -10.98 11.82
CA ALA A 175 4.02 -10.55 10.57
C ALA A 175 5.42 -9.97 10.83
N GLN A 176 5.59 -9.20 11.91
CA GLN A 176 6.89 -8.67 12.33
C GLN A 176 7.89 -9.78 12.72
N ALA A 177 7.42 -10.85 13.37
CA ALA A 177 8.25 -12.01 13.68
C ALA A 177 8.72 -12.71 12.41
N ALA A 178 7.81 -12.93 11.45
CA ALA A 178 8.14 -13.51 10.15
C ALA A 178 9.17 -12.68 9.37
N TYR A 179 9.01 -11.34 9.37
CA TYR A 179 10.00 -10.41 8.82
C TYR A 179 11.39 -10.59 9.44
N ARG A 180 11.47 -10.66 10.77
CA ARG A 180 12.75 -10.85 11.47
C ARG A 180 13.41 -12.18 11.11
N SER A 181 12.62 -13.26 11.01
CA SER A 181 13.13 -14.57 10.58
C SER A 181 13.67 -14.53 9.15
N ALA A 182 12.96 -13.85 8.23
CA ALA A 182 13.39 -13.71 6.84
C ALA A 182 14.75 -12.99 6.71
N ILE A 183 14.99 -11.97 7.53
CA ILE A 183 16.26 -11.22 7.53
C ILE A 183 17.36 -11.92 8.32
N LYS A 184 17.05 -12.55 9.46
CA LYS A 184 18.07 -13.20 10.30
C LYS A 184 18.76 -14.38 9.59
N ALA A 185 18.06 -15.06 8.68
CA ALA A 185 18.64 -16.07 7.79
C ALA A 185 19.71 -15.54 6.80
N LYS A 186 20.12 -14.27 6.92
CA LYS A 186 21.23 -13.63 6.19
C LYS A 186 22.53 -13.58 7.03
N GLY A 187 22.45 -13.78 8.35
CA GLY A 187 23.54 -13.56 9.30
C GLY A 187 24.48 -14.74 9.54
N ASP A 188 24.17 -15.95 9.02
CA ASP A 188 24.97 -17.17 9.25
C ASP A 188 26.01 -17.44 8.14
N VAL A 189 26.45 -16.40 7.43
CA VAL A 189 27.57 -16.47 6.47
C VAL A 189 28.59 -15.40 6.83
N LEU A 190 29.30 -15.61 7.93
CA LEU A 190 30.61 -15.01 8.24
C LEU A 190 31.46 -16.03 8.97
#